data_AF-A0A258IMU8-F1
#
_entry.id   AF-A0A258IMU8-F1
#
_cell.length_a   1.000
_cell.length_b   1.000
_cell.length_c   1.000
_cell.angle_alpha   90.00
_cell.angle_beta   90.00
_cell.angle_gamma   90.00
#
_symmetry.space_group_name_H-M   'P 1'
#
loop_
_entity.id
_entity.type
_entity.pdbx_description
1 polymer ?
#
loop_
_entity_poly.entity_id
_entity_poly.type
_entity_poly.pdbx_seq_one_letter_code
_entity_poly.pdbx_strand_id
1 'polypeptide(L)'
;MSRMAERTVEIVNERGLHARASAKFVKMAAGFDAEVTVSREGACVDARSIMGLMMLAAGIGCTIDIAAEGPEADAALEALSELVANRFDEER
;
A
#
# COMPACT_ATOMS: atom_id res chain seq x y z
N MET A 1 23.77 -5.07 -2.73
CA MET A 1 22.70 -5.07 -3.75
C MET A 1 21.40 -4.94 -2.99
N SER A 2 20.67 -3.83 -3.19
CA SER A 2 19.34 -3.67 -2.59
C SER A 2 18.35 -4.55 -3.35
N ARG A 3 17.41 -5.16 -2.63
CA ARG A 3 16.39 -6.03 -3.22
C ARG A 3 15.16 -5.20 -3.56
N MET A 4 14.57 -5.44 -4.72
CA MET A 4 13.36 -4.78 -5.19
C MET A 4 12.27 -5.83 -5.42
N ALA A 5 11.05 -5.54 -4.99
CA ALA A 5 9.88 -6.39 -5.18
C ALA A 5 8.67 -5.52 -5.52
N GLU A 6 7.77 -6.03 -6.36
CA GLU A 6 6.54 -5.32 -6.74
C GLU A 6 5.35 -6.28 -6.83
N ARG A 7 4.14 -5.76 -6.56
CA ARG A 7 2.89 -6.51 -6.68
C ARG A 7 1.73 -5.57 -6.96
N THR A 8 0.91 -5.93 -7.94
CA THR A 8 -0.41 -5.32 -8.18
C THR A 8 -1.44 -5.96 -7.27
N VAL A 9 -2.22 -5.16 -6.56
CA VAL A 9 -3.30 -5.63 -5.67
C VAL A 9 -4.60 -4.88 -5.93
N GLU A 10 -5.73 -5.55 -5.73
CA GLU A 10 -7.07 -4.96 -5.84
C GLU A 10 -7.54 -4.42 -4.49
N ILE A 11 -8.07 -3.20 -4.47
CA ILE A 11 -8.68 -2.58 -3.32
C ILE A 11 -10.08 -3.17 -3.10
N VAL A 12 -10.26 -3.90 -2.00
CA VAL A 12 -11.48 -4.68 -1.73
C VAL A 12 -12.31 -4.18 -0.56
N ASN A 13 -11.86 -3.15 0.17
CA ASN A 13 -12.66 -2.52 1.24
C ASN A 13 -13.60 -1.45 0.67
N GLU A 14 -14.79 -1.28 1.28
CA GLU A 14 -15.88 -0.45 0.73
C GLU A 14 -15.48 1.00 0.40
N ARG A 15 -14.60 1.59 1.20
CA ARG A 15 -14.24 3.02 1.08
C ARG A 15 -12.87 3.27 0.45
N GLY A 16 -12.17 2.21 0.05
CA GLY A 16 -10.83 2.27 -0.53
C GLY A 16 -9.75 2.89 0.37
N LEU A 17 -8.78 3.60 -0.21
CA LEU A 17 -7.70 4.30 0.52
C LEU A 17 -8.18 5.62 1.17
N HIS A 18 -9.14 5.52 2.09
CA HIS A 18 -9.54 6.63 2.96
C HIS A 18 -8.63 6.74 4.20
N ALA A 19 -8.81 7.80 4.98
CA ALA A 19 -7.95 8.15 6.13
C ALA A 19 -7.54 6.97 7.04
N ARG A 20 -8.49 6.17 7.53
CA ARG A 20 -8.19 5.00 8.40
C ARG A 20 -7.45 3.87 7.66
N ALA A 21 -7.84 3.51 6.44
CA ALA A 21 -7.13 2.51 5.63
C ALA A 21 -5.70 2.99 5.30
N SER A 22 -5.56 4.24 4.85
CA SER A 22 -4.26 4.87 4.59
C SER A 22 -3.39 4.95 5.85
N ALA A 23 -3.96 5.24 7.02
CA ALA A 23 -3.20 5.26 8.28
C ALA A 23 -2.66 3.87 8.66
N LYS A 24 -3.45 2.80 8.45
CA LYS A 24 -2.97 1.42 8.66
C LYS A 24 -1.86 1.08 7.68
N PHE A 25 -2.03 1.43 6.40
CA PHE A 25 -1.02 1.20 5.38
C PHE A 25 0.29 1.92 5.69
N VAL A 26 0.24 3.21 6.04
CA VAL A 26 1.40 4.01 6.45
C VAL A 26 2.10 3.39 7.66
N LYS A 27 1.33 3.00 8.68
CA LYS A 27 1.87 2.38 9.89
C LYS A 27 2.58 1.06 9.58
N MET A 28 2.00 0.25 8.70
CA MET A 28 2.60 -1.02 8.28
C MET A 28 3.88 -0.77 7.47
N ALA A 29 3.84 0.10 6.45
CA ALA A 29 4.98 0.42 5.60
C ALA A 29 6.15 1.02 6.39
N ALA A 30 5.87 1.87 7.39
CA ALA A 30 6.89 2.46 8.26
C ALA A 30 7.56 1.46 9.22
N GLY A 31 7.05 0.23 9.32
CA GLY A 31 7.61 -0.82 10.17
C GLY A 31 8.76 -1.61 9.55
N PHE A 32 9.08 -1.36 8.27
CA PHE A 32 10.11 -2.10 7.52
C PHE A 32 11.28 -1.19 7.13
N ASP A 33 12.48 -1.76 7.08
CA ASP A 33 13.66 -1.20 6.44
C ASP A 33 13.55 -1.41 4.91
N ALA A 34 12.63 -0.66 4.31
CA ALA A 34 12.42 -0.60 2.88
C ALA A 34 11.78 0.75 2.48
N GLU A 35 12.18 1.28 1.34
CA GLU A 35 11.43 2.34 0.66
C GLU A 35 10.24 1.72 -0.04
N VAL A 36 9.04 2.19 0.26
CA VAL A 36 7.81 1.64 -0.32
C VAL A 36 7.08 2.74 -1.06
N THR A 37 6.71 2.47 -2.31
CA THR A 37 5.90 3.35 -3.15
C THR A 37 4.61 2.66 -3.56
N VAL A 38 3.58 3.48 -3.78
CA VAL A 38 2.29 3.02 -4.30
C VAL A 38 1.94 3.84 -5.52
N SER A 39 1.59 3.18 -6.62
CA SER A 39 1.17 3.84 -7.85
C SER A 39 -0.17 3.39 -8.36
N ARG A 40 -0.87 4.31 -9.04
CA ARG A 40 -2.12 4.08 -9.76
C ARG A 40 -2.30 5.16 -10.81
N GLU A 41 -2.73 4.79 -12.02
CA GLU A 41 -3.13 5.71 -13.10
C GLU A 41 -2.08 6.82 -13.38
N GLY A 42 -0.79 6.48 -13.33
CA GLY A 42 0.31 7.41 -13.57
C GLY A 42 0.69 8.31 -12.38
N ALA A 43 -0.04 8.24 -11.26
CA ALA A 43 0.38 8.82 -9.99
C ALA A 43 1.22 7.81 -9.20
N CYS A 44 2.28 8.29 -8.53
CA CYS A 44 3.13 7.49 -7.64
C CYS A 44 3.41 8.30 -6.38
N VAL A 45 3.27 7.67 -5.21
CA VAL A 45 3.43 8.31 -3.89
C VAL A 45 4.23 7.42 -2.94
N ASP A 46 4.88 8.04 -1.96
CA ASP A 46 5.49 7.32 -0.83
C ASP A 46 4.38 6.70 0.04
N ALA A 47 4.50 5.40 0.33
CA ALA A 47 3.57 4.65 1.16
C ALA A 47 3.47 5.15 2.61
N ARG A 48 4.44 5.94 3.07
CA ARG A 48 4.49 6.58 4.40
C ARG A 48 3.77 7.94 4.41
N SER A 49 3.31 8.43 3.25
CA SER A 49 2.52 9.66 3.15
C SER A 49 1.02 9.34 3.17
N ILE A 50 0.38 9.53 4.33
CA ILE A 50 -1.08 9.34 4.46
C ILE A 50 -1.85 10.21 3.45
N MET A 51 -1.41 11.45 3.24
CA MET A 51 -2.04 12.36 2.28
C MET A 51 -1.80 11.90 0.84
N GLY A 52 -0.60 11.40 0.53
CA GLY A 52 -0.27 10.85 -0.79
C GLY A 52 -1.19 9.67 -1.14
N LEU A 53 -1.34 8.71 -0.22
CA LEU A 53 -2.22 7.56 -0.43
C LEU A 53 -3.68 7.97 -0.62
N MET A 54 -4.19 8.93 0.16
CA MET A 54 -5.56 9.42 -0.04
C MET A 54 -5.74 10.14 -1.38
N MET A 55 -4.71 10.84 -1.87
CA MET A 55 -4.74 11.54 -3.16
C MET A 55 -4.69 10.59 -4.36
N LEU A 56 -4.24 9.34 -4.20
CA LEU A 56 -4.36 8.32 -5.25
C LEU A 56 -5.82 7.98 -5.59
N ALA A 57 -6.77 8.37 -4.73
CA ALA A 57 -8.21 8.19 -4.91
C ALA A 57 -8.60 6.73 -5.27
N ALA A 58 -7.85 5.75 -4.76
CA ALA A 58 -8.05 4.33 -5.06
C ALA A 58 -9.28 3.81 -4.29
N GLY A 59 -10.40 3.69 -4.99
CA GLY A 59 -11.66 3.15 -4.48
C GLY A 59 -11.75 1.64 -4.61
N ILE A 60 -12.85 1.06 -4.11
CA ILE A 60 -13.15 -0.36 -4.27
C ILE A 60 -13.15 -0.79 -5.75
N GLY A 61 -12.54 -1.95 -6.04
CA GLY A 61 -12.38 -2.50 -7.38
C GLY A 61 -11.27 -1.86 -8.21
N CYS A 62 -10.61 -0.81 -7.70
CA CYS A 62 -9.39 -0.29 -8.32
C CYS A 62 -8.19 -1.18 -7.99
N THR A 63 -7.22 -1.21 -8.88
CA THR A 63 -5.91 -1.79 -8.61
C THR A 63 -4.89 -0.72 -8.28
N ILE A 64 -3.96 -1.06 -7.38
CA ILE A 64 -2.77 -0.28 -7.09
C ILE A 64 -1.53 -1.18 -7.27
N ASP A 65 -0.42 -0.58 -7.66
CA ASP A 65 0.87 -1.26 -7.68
C ASP A 65 1.66 -0.84 -6.44
N ILE A 66 2.12 -1.82 -5.68
CA ILE A 66 2.98 -1.62 -4.52
C ILE A 66 4.38 -2.05 -4.92
N ALA A 67 5.36 -1.17 -4.77
CA ALA A 67 6.77 -1.49 -4.97
C ALA A 67 7.55 -1.21 -3.69
N ALA A 68 8.49 -2.09 -3.37
CA ALA A 68 9.36 -1.97 -2.21
C ALA A 68 10.82 -2.20 -2.62
N GLU A 69 11.72 -1.37 -2.12
CA GLU A 69 13.16 -1.50 -2.31
C GLU A 69 13.89 -1.40 -0.97
N GLY A 70 14.74 -2.38 -0.66
CA GLY A 70 15.53 -2.41 0.57
C GLY A 70 15.75 -3.82 1.10
N PRO A 71 16.43 -3.95 2.25
CA PRO A 71 16.66 -5.23 2.92
C PRO A 71 15.37 -6.01 3.22
N GLU A 72 14.27 -5.32 3.54
CA GLU A 72 12.99 -5.94 3.92
C GLU A 72 11.90 -5.81 2.82
N ALA A 73 12.29 -5.57 1.56
CA ALA A 73 11.36 -5.32 0.45
C ALA A 73 10.28 -6.41 0.29
N ASP A 74 10.66 -7.69 0.30
CA ASP A 74 9.70 -8.80 0.15
C ASP A 74 8.73 -8.86 1.34
N ALA A 75 9.23 -8.64 2.57
CA ALA A 75 8.43 -8.70 3.79
C ALA A 75 7.43 -7.54 3.83
N ALA A 76 7.87 -6.34 3.45
CA ALA A 76 7.01 -5.17 3.32
C ALA A 76 5.91 -5.41 2.28
N LEU A 77 6.29 -5.91 1.11
CA LEU A 77 5.35 -6.19 0.02
C LEU A 77 4.30 -7.23 0.42
N GLU A 78 4.71 -8.32 1.08
CA GLU A 78 3.80 -9.36 1.55
C GLU A 78 2.80 -8.81 2.57
N ALA A 79 3.29 -8.16 3.62
CA ALA A 79 2.45 -7.63 4.68
C ALA A 79 1.47 -6.55 4.18
N LEU A 80 1.89 -5.69 3.27
CA LEU A 80 1.02 -4.66 2.68
C LEU A 80 -0.02 -5.27 1.74
N SER A 81 0.36 -6.29 0.95
CA SER A 81 -0.58 -7.00 0.09
C SER A 81 -1.63 -7.74 0.89
N GLU A 82 -1.23 -8.43 1.97
CA GLU A 82 -2.13 -9.09 2.91
C GLU A 82 -3.06 -8.10 3.59
N LEU A 83 -2.55 -6.93 4.01
CA LEU A 83 -3.37 -5.88 4.62
C LEU A 83 -4.49 -5.41 3.67
N VAL A 84 -4.17 -5.23 2.38
CA VAL A 84 -5.17 -4.87 1.37
C VAL A 84 -6.16 -6.01 1.15
N ALA A 85 -5.69 -7.25 0.99
CA ALA A 85 -6.54 -8.43 0.81
C ALA A 85 -7.48 -8.68 2.00
N ASN A 86 -7.02 -8.38 3.22
CA ASN A 86 -7.79 -8.45 4.45
C ASN A 86 -8.68 -7.21 4.66
N ARG A 87 -8.90 -6.39 3.63
CA ARG A 87 -9.76 -5.20 3.66
C ARG A 87 -9.35 -4.20 4.74
N PHE A 88 -8.06 -4.06 5.00
CA PHE A 88 -7.54 -3.21 6.08
C PHE A 88 -8.16 -3.52 7.46
N ASP A 89 -8.52 -4.79 7.71
CA ASP A 89 -9.29 -5.28 8.86
C ASP A 89 -10.59 -4.51 9.13
N GLU A 90 -11.29 -4.11 8.06
CA GLU A 90 -12.59 -3.46 8.15
C GLU A 90 -13.73 -4.48 8.07
N GLU A 91 -14.76 -4.29 8.90
CA GLU A 91 -15.98 -5.11 8.88
C GLU A 91 -16.91 -4.61 7.78
N ARG A 92 -16.98 -5.37 6.67
CA ARG A 92 -17.71 -5.09 5.42
C ARG A 92 -17.34 -3.74 4.80
#